data_AF-A0A7C7VMF8-F1
#
_entry.id   AF-A0A7C7VMF8-F1
#
_cell.length_a   1.000
_cell.length_b   1.000
_cell.length_c   1.000
_cell.angle_alpha   90.00
_cell.angle_beta   90.00
_cell.angle_gamma   90.00
#
_symmetry.space_group_name_H-M   'P 1'
#
loop_
_entity.id
_entity.type
_entity.pdbx_description
1 polymer ?
#
loop_
_entity_poly.entity_id
_entity_poly.type
_entity_poly.pdbx_seq_one_letter_code
_entity_poly.pdbx_strand_id
1 'polypeptide(L)'
;MGFMSMGFKIPRFESREIEESRGWMLLFGRRKTGKTFLVRNMLKYDFYFFVSRGRKIFLEEDGKIESLQYEVFLERLRHLIGEDVVIVIDEFQRLPDEFLDFLHYTKSKSRSKLILVGSSIQVSRRILSRRSPLLGIIKPIHIGLIRPLDILFELSKHFPPYKAIQLSSLLRDPWILEFIDPKGSIEEVLEQIIQAIKYNARSLVGEVFQEEDKELTERYEAILRALGDGCNTPSQVANYVSSLLTTPLKSQDVKKYISNLVEMGIAEKIKIYGKKRHIYRIESPLLDLFHYLDAKYGFYEMKLPIELLRDKAMDKLPFYYENFVVKLFSEILGCEVQKTFKPEFDGVLVRGKRLVAVIEVKYGVANRNDLARFLAKTDGWKCRKILVAKEAEEMDELEVYTPEKIIGHI
;
A
#
# COMPACT_ATOMS: atom_id res chain seq x y z
N MET A 1 6.34 -16.53 -3.77
CA MET A 1 7.28 -16.01 -4.77
C MET A 1 7.50 -14.54 -4.47
N GLY A 2 8.70 -14.21 -4.00
CA GLY A 2 9.10 -12.85 -3.65
C GLY A 2 9.79 -12.17 -4.83
N PHE A 3 9.56 -10.88 -4.99
CA PHE A 3 9.91 -10.08 -6.16
C PHE A 3 11.40 -9.69 -6.17
N MET A 4 12.25 -10.48 -6.83
CA MET A 4 13.54 -10.00 -7.34
C MET A 4 13.36 -9.67 -8.82
N SER A 5 13.47 -8.40 -9.20
CA SER A 5 13.54 -8.00 -10.60
C SER A 5 14.41 -6.75 -10.74
N MET A 6 15.35 -6.80 -11.70
CA MET A 6 16.23 -5.73 -12.19
C MET A 6 17.40 -5.23 -11.31
N GLY A 7 17.74 -5.91 -10.22
CA GLY A 7 18.90 -5.53 -9.39
C GLY A 7 18.62 -4.37 -8.41
N PHE A 8 17.41 -3.82 -8.39
CA PHE A 8 16.98 -2.87 -7.38
C PHE A 8 16.34 -3.61 -6.21
N LYS A 9 16.94 -3.50 -5.03
CA LYS A 9 16.37 -4.01 -3.79
C LYS A 9 15.75 -2.85 -3.04
N ILE A 10 14.48 -2.58 -3.31
CA ILE A 10 13.78 -1.49 -2.61
C ILE A 10 13.69 -1.85 -1.13
N PRO A 11 14.27 -1.06 -0.20
CA PRO A 11 14.21 -1.35 1.21
C PRO A 11 12.77 -1.35 1.71
N ARG A 12 12.53 -2.01 2.84
CA ARG A 12 11.24 -1.95 3.54
C ARG A 12 11.53 -1.47 4.94
N PHE A 13 11.07 -0.27 5.29
CA PHE A 13 11.27 0.27 6.64
C PHE A 13 10.80 -0.70 7.74
N GLU A 14 9.75 -1.47 7.46
CA GLU A 14 9.25 -2.50 8.39
C GLU A 14 10.32 -3.52 8.78
N SER A 15 11.36 -3.76 7.96
CA SER A 15 12.43 -4.70 8.30
C SER A 15 13.20 -4.27 9.55
N ARG A 16 13.43 -2.97 9.76
CA ARG A 16 14.12 -2.44 10.95
C ARG A 16 13.29 -2.69 12.21
N GLU A 17 12.00 -2.36 12.15
CA GLU A 17 11.07 -2.61 13.26
C GLU A 17 10.98 -4.10 13.61
N ILE A 18 11.01 -4.96 12.59
CA ILE A 18 11.02 -6.41 12.78
C ILE A 18 12.33 -6.85 13.43
N GLU A 19 13.49 -6.40 12.94
CA GLU A 19 14.81 -6.78 13.46
C GLU A 19 15.02 -6.36 14.92
N GLU A 20 14.67 -5.12 15.27
CA GLU A 20 14.83 -4.56 16.62
C GLU A 20 13.91 -5.22 17.66
N SER A 21 12.79 -5.80 17.23
CA SER A 21 11.86 -6.52 18.11
C SER A 21 12.42 -7.87 18.54
N ARG A 22 12.35 -8.16 19.84
CA ARG A 22 12.64 -9.49 20.43
C ARG A 22 11.39 -10.37 20.63
N GLY A 23 10.21 -9.81 20.43
CA GLY A 23 8.94 -10.48 20.67
C GLY A 23 8.49 -11.36 19.51
N TRP A 24 7.40 -12.10 19.72
CA TRP A 24 6.71 -12.80 18.64
C TRP A 24 5.91 -11.81 17.80
N MET A 25 5.92 -11.98 16.49
CA MET A 25 5.35 -11.05 15.54
C MET A 25 4.46 -11.73 14.51
N LEU A 26 3.45 -11.00 14.05
CA LEU A 26 2.61 -11.38 12.92
C LEU A 26 2.78 -10.34 11.81
N LEU A 27 3.38 -10.75 10.70
CA LEU A 27 3.40 -9.97 9.47
C LEU A 27 2.14 -10.31 8.68
N PHE A 28 1.31 -9.30 8.43
CA PHE A 28 0.07 -9.46 7.67
C PHE A 28 -0.11 -8.30 6.72
N GLY A 29 -1.03 -8.44 5.78
CA GLY A 29 -1.31 -7.43 4.76
C GLY A 29 -1.75 -8.11 3.48
N ARG A 30 -2.28 -7.33 2.55
CA ARG A 30 -2.87 -7.82 1.29
C ARG A 30 -1.94 -8.74 0.50
N ARG A 31 -2.50 -9.64 -0.31
CA ARG A 31 -1.70 -10.43 -1.26
C ARG A 31 -0.83 -9.53 -2.15
N LYS A 32 0.35 -10.04 -2.52
CA LYS A 32 1.33 -9.39 -3.41
C LYS A 32 1.91 -8.06 -2.90
N THR A 33 1.80 -7.75 -1.60
CA THR A 33 2.49 -6.60 -0.97
C THR A 33 3.97 -6.87 -0.62
N GLY A 34 4.53 -8.01 -1.04
CA GLY A 34 5.96 -8.30 -0.86
C GLY A 34 6.36 -8.87 0.51
N LYS A 35 5.42 -9.38 1.32
CA LYS A 35 5.71 -9.97 2.64
C LYS A 35 6.80 -11.05 2.60
N THR A 36 6.61 -12.10 1.79
CA THR A 36 7.60 -13.18 1.63
C THR A 36 8.94 -12.66 1.10
N PHE A 37 8.92 -11.64 0.24
CA PHE A 37 10.15 -11.02 -0.27
C PHE A 37 10.91 -10.31 0.85
N LEU A 38 10.22 -9.47 1.63
CA LEU A 38 10.78 -8.79 2.81
C LEU A 38 11.44 -9.81 3.74
N VAL A 39 10.72 -10.89 4.08
CA VAL A 39 11.23 -11.88 5.04
C VAL A 39 12.46 -12.60 4.50
N ARG A 40 12.40 -13.10 3.25
CA ARG A 40 13.49 -13.88 2.66
C ARG A 40 14.74 -13.06 2.32
N ASN A 41 14.59 -11.78 2.03
CA ASN A 41 15.69 -10.98 1.49
C ASN A 41 16.19 -9.89 2.45
N MET A 42 15.39 -9.48 3.43
CA MET A 42 15.71 -8.32 4.28
C MET A 42 15.79 -8.66 5.76
N LEU A 43 15.39 -9.85 6.18
CA LEU A 43 15.51 -10.29 7.56
C LEU A 43 16.56 -11.38 7.67
N LYS A 44 17.23 -11.40 8.80
CA LYS A 44 18.03 -12.55 9.23
C LYS A 44 17.13 -13.52 10.00
N TYR A 45 17.16 -14.78 9.59
CA TYR A 45 16.46 -15.88 10.26
C TYR A 45 17.32 -17.14 10.23
N ASP A 46 17.12 -18.02 11.21
CA ASP A 46 17.82 -19.30 11.32
C ASP A 46 16.99 -20.41 10.66
N PHE A 47 15.67 -20.38 10.86
CA PHE A 47 14.75 -21.40 10.32
C PHE A 47 13.58 -20.76 9.58
N TYR A 48 13.33 -21.21 8.34
CA TYR A 48 12.17 -20.77 7.55
C TYR A 48 11.27 -21.95 7.21
N PHE A 49 10.07 -21.94 7.76
CA PHE A 49 9.02 -22.90 7.47
C PHE A 49 8.00 -22.30 6.51
N PHE A 50 7.69 -23.00 5.41
CA PHE A 50 6.60 -22.65 4.50
C PHE A 50 5.51 -23.71 4.54
N VAL A 51 4.27 -23.28 4.81
CA VAL A 51 3.11 -24.17 4.84
C VAL A 51 2.41 -24.10 3.49
N SER A 52 2.44 -25.21 2.73
CA SER A 52 1.81 -25.28 1.42
C SER A 52 0.28 -25.40 1.49
N ARG A 53 -0.41 -25.21 0.36
CA ARG A 53 -1.88 -25.41 0.27
C ARG A 53 -2.31 -26.84 0.61
N GLY A 54 -1.47 -27.82 0.30
CA GLY A 54 -1.68 -29.23 0.67
C GLY A 54 -1.31 -29.54 2.13
N ARG A 55 -1.09 -28.52 2.97
CA ARG A 55 -0.64 -28.62 4.38
C ARG A 55 0.72 -29.29 4.60
N LYS A 56 1.44 -29.63 3.53
CA LYS A 56 2.84 -30.04 3.61
C LYS A 56 3.69 -28.87 4.07
N ILE A 57 4.61 -29.12 5.00
CA ILE A 57 5.51 -28.12 5.55
C ILE A 57 6.88 -28.30 4.92
N PHE A 58 7.47 -27.21 4.46
CA PHE A 58 8.83 -27.18 3.92
C PHE A 58 9.71 -26.40 4.88
N LEU A 59 10.80 -27.00 5.33
CA LEU A 59 11.86 -26.32 6.05
C LEU A 59 12.97 -25.97 5.07
N GLU A 60 13.36 -24.70 5.07
CA GLU A 60 14.55 -24.20 4.39
C GLU A 60 15.62 -23.89 5.43
N GLU A 61 16.76 -24.56 5.31
CA GLU A 61 17.94 -24.46 6.19
C GLU A 61 19.20 -24.63 5.33
N ASP A 62 20.15 -23.69 5.41
CA ASP A 62 21.42 -23.71 4.65
C ASP A 62 21.28 -24.01 3.14
N GLY A 63 20.22 -23.51 2.51
CA GLY A 63 19.93 -23.72 1.09
C GLY A 63 19.41 -25.12 0.74
N LYS A 64 19.17 -25.98 1.73
CA LYS A 64 18.48 -27.27 1.58
C LYS A 64 17.00 -27.11 1.91
N ILE A 65 16.17 -27.85 1.19
CA ILE A 65 14.72 -27.89 1.42
C ILE A 65 14.34 -29.29 1.88
N GLU A 66 13.93 -29.41 3.13
CA GLU A 66 13.35 -30.62 3.71
C GLU A 66 11.83 -30.50 3.74
N SER A 67 11.12 -31.61 3.59
CA SER A 67 9.67 -31.65 3.74
C SER A 67 9.27 -32.44 4.97
N LEU A 68 8.42 -31.84 5.80
CA LEU A 68 8.02 -32.34 7.10
C LEU A 68 6.53 -32.66 7.14
N GLN A 69 6.18 -33.71 7.89
CA GLN A 69 4.83 -33.93 8.40
C GLN A 69 4.57 -32.98 9.58
N TYR A 70 3.29 -32.77 9.91
CA TYR A 70 2.90 -31.79 10.92
C TYR A 70 3.42 -32.14 12.32
N GLU A 71 3.38 -33.41 12.70
CA GLU A 71 3.84 -33.90 14.00
C GLU A 71 5.35 -33.69 14.17
N VAL A 72 6.12 -34.00 13.13
CA VAL A 72 7.58 -33.79 13.10
C VAL A 72 7.92 -32.31 13.17
N PHE A 73 7.14 -31.48 12.47
CA PHE A 73 7.27 -30.03 12.55
C PHE A 73 7.01 -29.50 13.97
N LEU A 74 5.96 -29.95 14.65
CA LEU A 74 5.65 -29.53 16.03
C LEU A 74 6.75 -29.95 17.01
N GLU A 75 7.27 -31.18 16.89
CA GLU A 75 8.37 -31.67 17.71
C GLU A 75 9.61 -30.80 17.52
N ARG A 76 10.01 -30.54 16.26
CA ARG A 76 11.16 -29.69 15.95
C ARG A 76 10.94 -28.26 16.47
N LEU A 77 9.78 -27.67 16.21
CA LEU A 77 9.44 -26.32 16.67
C LEU A 77 9.47 -26.20 18.20
N ARG A 78 9.03 -27.25 18.92
CA ARG A 78 9.08 -27.29 20.39
C ARG A 78 10.51 -27.16 20.92
N HIS A 79 11.48 -27.76 20.25
CA HIS A 79 12.90 -27.61 20.60
C HIS A 79 13.40 -26.21 20.25
N LEU A 80 13.19 -25.76 19.01
CA LEU A 80 13.65 -24.46 18.52
C LEU A 80 13.09 -23.27 19.32
N ILE A 81 11.86 -23.36 19.83
CA ILE A 81 11.28 -22.28 20.64
C ILE A 81 12.09 -21.99 21.91
N GLY A 82 12.76 -23.00 22.48
CA GLY A 82 13.60 -22.86 23.68
C GLY A 82 15.00 -22.30 23.42
N GLU A 83 15.39 -22.15 22.16
CA GLU A 83 16.70 -21.67 21.73
C GLU A 83 16.68 -20.17 21.40
N ASP A 84 17.84 -19.52 21.39
CA ASP A 84 17.98 -18.10 21.02
C ASP A 84 18.13 -17.96 19.50
N VAL A 85 17.09 -18.38 18.77
CA VAL A 85 17.02 -18.38 17.30
C VAL A 85 15.83 -17.58 16.78
N VAL A 86 15.87 -17.21 15.51
CA VAL A 86 14.81 -16.54 14.77
C VAL A 86 14.12 -17.54 13.84
N ILE A 87 12.82 -17.73 14.07
CA ILE A 87 11.99 -18.71 13.38
C ILE A 87 10.93 -17.99 12.57
N VAL A 88 10.83 -18.32 11.28
CA VAL A 88 9.78 -17.83 10.39
C VAL A 88 8.82 -18.96 10.05
N ILE A 89 7.51 -18.70 10.12
CA ILE A 89 6.48 -19.61 9.65
C ILE A 89 5.58 -18.84 8.67
N ASP A 90 5.78 -19.08 7.38
CA ASP A 90 5.05 -18.46 6.29
C ASP A 90 3.81 -19.28 5.90
N GLU A 91 2.72 -18.56 5.60
CA GLU A 91 1.38 -19.11 5.35
C GLU A 91 0.84 -19.95 6.53
N PHE A 92 1.19 -19.59 7.77
CA PHE A 92 0.84 -20.33 8.99
C PHE A 92 -0.67 -20.54 9.18
N GLN A 93 -1.51 -19.68 8.57
CA GLN A 93 -2.97 -19.80 8.64
C GLN A 93 -3.53 -21.09 8.01
N ARG A 94 -2.68 -21.85 7.30
CA ARG A 94 -3.01 -23.16 6.75
C ARG A 94 -2.83 -24.31 7.75
N LEU A 95 -2.20 -24.04 8.91
CA LEU A 95 -2.04 -25.00 9.99
C LEU A 95 -3.35 -25.16 10.81
N PRO A 96 -3.55 -26.30 11.49
CA PRO A 96 -4.68 -26.51 12.38
C PRO A 96 -4.75 -25.52 13.54
N ASP A 97 -5.95 -25.29 14.09
CA ASP A 97 -6.20 -24.32 15.18
C ASP A 97 -5.40 -24.63 16.46
N GLU A 98 -5.22 -25.91 16.77
CA GLU A 98 -4.40 -26.40 17.90
C GLU A 98 -2.94 -25.90 17.84
N PHE A 99 -2.45 -25.49 16.67
CA PHE A 99 -1.15 -24.85 16.52
C PHE A 99 -1.06 -23.55 17.35
N LEU A 100 -2.15 -22.77 17.40
CA LEU A 100 -2.19 -21.52 18.17
C LEU A 100 -2.18 -21.81 19.68
N ASP A 101 -2.85 -22.87 20.12
CA ASP A 101 -2.83 -23.33 21.51
C ASP A 101 -1.43 -23.81 21.91
N PHE A 102 -0.75 -24.55 21.02
CA PHE A 102 0.64 -24.96 21.19
C PHE A 102 1.57 -23.76 21.36
N LEU A 103 1.43 -22.74 20.50
CA LEU A 103 2.21 -21.51 20.60
C LEU A 103 1.97 -20.79 21.95
N HIS A 104 0.72 -20.66 22.38
CA HIS A 104 0.41 -20.07 23.69
C HIS A 104 1.02 -20.86 24.84
N TYR A 105 0.88 -22.19 24.83
CA TYR A 105 1.46 -23.08 25.85
C TYR A 105 2.99 -22.94 25.95
N THR A 106 3.66 -22.85 24.80
CA THR A 106 5.13 -22.79 24.74
C THR A 106 5.70 -21.40 24.99
N LYS A 107 4.89 -20.34 24.94
CA LYS A 107 5.37 -18.95 25.05
C LYS A 107 6.19 -18.68 26.31
N SER A 108 5.78 -19.23 27.45
CA SER A 108 6.47 -19.06 28.74
C SER A 108 7.91 -19.59 28.76
N LYS A 109 8.20 -20.57 27.89
CA LYS A 109 9.52 -21.21 27.75
C LYS A 109 10.32 -20.64 26.57
N SER A 110 9.72 -19.73 25.81
CA SER A 110 10.30 -19.23 24.58
C SER A 110 11.46 -18.29 24.85
N ARG A 111 12.60 -18.62 24.25
CA ARG A 111 13.74 -17.69 24.08
C ARG A 111 13.85 -17.20 22.63
N SER A 112 13.19 -17.91 21.71
CA SER A 112 13.21 -17.59 20.29
C SER A 112 12.34 -16.39 19.91
N LYS A 113 12.74 -15.75 18.82
CA LYS A 113 11.93 -14.78 18.09
C LYS A 113 11.13 -15.51 17.03
N LEU A 114 9.79 -15.48 17.13
CA LEU A 114 8.89 -16.09 16.16
C LEU A 114 8.26 -15.05 15.25
N ILE A 115 8.31 -15.28 13.93
CA ILE A 115 7.73 -14.44 12.90
C ILE A 115 6.69 -15.26 12.14
N LEU A 116 5.41 -15.02 12.41
CA LEU A 116 4.31 -15.59 11.64
C LEU A 116 4.00 -14.69 10.44
N VAL A 117 3.88 -15.26 9.25
CA VAL A 117 3.53 -14.49 8.03
C VAL A 117 2.21 -15.00 7.48
N GLY A 118 1.23 -14.10 7.40
CA GLY A 118 -0.12 -14.39 6.90
C GLY A 118 -0.56 -13.43 5.80
N SER A 119 -1.39 -13.92 4.88
CA SER A 119 -1.72 -13.18 3.66
C SER A 119 -2.96 -12.29 3.74
N SER A 120 -3.71 -12.26 4.85
CA SER A 120 -4.97 -11.52 4.93
C SER A 120 -5.13 -10.66 6.20
N ILE A 121 -5.98 -9.63 6.14
CA ILE A 121 -6.33 -8.82 7.32
C ILE A 121 -7.19 -9.67 8.28
N GLN A 122 -7.98 -10.60 7.76
CA GLN A 122 -8.76 -11.56 8.54
C GLN A 122 -7.87 -12.43 9.45
N VAL A 123 -6.71 -12.88 8.97
CA VAL A 123 -5.74 -13.61 9.80
C VAL A 123 -5.34 -12.78 11.01
N SER A 124 -5.02 -11.49 10.81
CA SER A 124 -4.71 -10.62 11.94
C SER A 124 -5.87 -10.45 12.92
N ARG A 125 -7.11 -10.28 12.43
CA ARG A 125 -8.31 -10.18 13.27
C ARG A 125 -8.54 -11.43 14.10
N ARG A 126 -8.33 -12.61 13.51
CA ARG A 126 -8.45 -13.89 14.20
C ARG A 126 -7.45 -14.02 15.34
N ILE A 127 -6.18 -13.68 15.08
CA ILE A 127 -5.07 -13.74 16.05
C ILE A 127 -5.18 -12.66 17.14
N LEU A 128 -5.73 -11.50 16.81
CA LEU A 128 -5.93 -10.39 17.74
C LEU A 128 -7.32 -10.41 18.40
N SER A 129 -8.13 -11.44 18.15
CA SER A 129 -9.46 -11.56 18.74
C SER A 129 -9.36 -11.90 20.22
N ARG A 130 -10.37 -11.50 21.02
CA ARG A 130 -10.47 -11.85 22.45
C ARG A 130 -10.48 -13.36 22.73
N ARG A 131 -10.80 -14.17 21.73
CA ARG A 131 -10.84 -15.64 21.82
C ARG A 131 -9.51 -16.28 21.43
N SER A 132 -8.58 -15.51 20.84
CA SER A 132 -7.30 -16.06 20.42
C SER A 132 -6.39 -16.30 21.61
N PRO A 133 -5.73 -17.45 21.68
CA PRO A 133 -4.73 -17.70 22.70
C PRO A 133 -3.47 -16.83 22.49
N LEU A 134 -3.33 -16.16 21.35
CA LEU A 134 -2.16 -15.32 21.02
C LEU A 134 -2.38 -13.82 21.26
N LEU A 135 -3.56 -13.43 21.75
CA LEU A 135 -3.85 -12.04 22.07
C LEU A 135 -2.90 -11.53 23.16
N GLY A 136 -2.21 -10.42 22.89
CA GLY A 136 -1.23 -9.83 23.81
C GLY A 136 0.13 -10.53 23.82
N ILE A 137 0.27 -11.66 23.14
CA ILE A 137 1.56 -12.37 22.97
C ILE A 137 2.26 -11.94 21.68
N ILE A 138 1.48 -11.71 20.62
CA ILE A 138 1.99 -11.40 19.29
C ILE A 138 1.81 -9.93 18.95
N LYS A 139 2.88 -9.29 18.48
CA LYS A 139 2.85 -7.93 17.94
C LYS A 139 2.48 -7.96 16.44
N PRO A 140 1.36 -7.34 16.02
CA PRO A 140 0.98 -7.28 14.61
C PRO A 140 1.78 -6.20 13.85
N ILE A 141 2.28 -6.53 12.66
CA ILE A 141 2.96 -5.63 11.72
C ILE A 141 2.26 -5.70 10.36
N HIS A 142 1.67 -4.59 9.94
CA HIS A 142 0.97 -4.49 8.66
C HIS A 142 1.94 -4.14 7.51
N ILE A 143 1.92 -4.92 6.44
CA ILE A 143 2.72 -4.75 5.22
C ILE A 143 1.81 -4.35 4.06
N GLY A 144 1.78 -3.05 3.76
CA GLY A 144 1.06 -2.47 2.63
C GLY A 144 1.94 -2.24 1.40
N LEU A 145 1.50 -1.31 0.54
CA LEU A 145 2.31 -0.76 -0.56
C LEU A 145 3.66 -0.27 -0.04
N ILE A 146 4.67 -0.23 -0.92
CA ILE A 146 5.98 0.32 -0.56
C ILE A 146 5.80 1.78 -0.12
N ARG A 147 6.46 2.16 0.98
CA ARG A 147 6.39 3.53 1.51
C ARG A 147 7.03 4.52 0.54
N PRO A 148 6.49 5.75 0.41
CA PRO A 148 7.11 6.81 -0.38
C PRO A 148 8.60 7.00 -0.14
N LEU A 149 9.05 7.07 1.11
CA LEU A 149 10.48 7.21 1.43
C LEU A 149 11.30 6.03 0.91
N ASP A 150 10.84 4.80 1.16
CA ASP A 150 11.54 3.57 0.78
C ASP A 150 11.77 3.49 -0.74
N ILE A 151 10.73 3.74 -1.54
CA ILE A 151 10.83 3.66 -2.99
C ILE A 151 11.63 4.82 -3.59
N LEU A 152 11.46 6.05 -3.07
CA LEU A 152 12.18 7.21 -3.59
C LEU A 152 13.66 7.13 -3.25
N PHE A 153 14.01 6.68 -2.05
CA PHE A 153 15.39 6.47 -1.64
C PHE A 153 16.11 5.49 -2.58
N GLU A 154 15.46 4.41 -3.00
CA GLU A 154 16.10 3.47 -3.94
C GLU A 154 16.15 4.03 -5.35
N LEU A 155 15.05 4.56 -5.89
CA LEU A 155 15.01 5.02 -7.28
C LEU A 155 15.86 6.27 -7.53
N SER A 156 16.02 7.15 -6.53
CA SER A 156 16.87 8.34 -6.64
C SER A 156 18.36 8.05 -6.86
N LYS A 157 18.83 6.84 -6.51
CA LYS A 157 20.21 6.42 -6.76
C LYS A 157 20.48 6.12 -8.24
N HIS A 158 19.42 5.84 -9.00
CA HIS A 158 19.53 5.31 -10.36
C HIS A 158 18.90 6.22 -11.42
N PHE A 159 18.04 7.16 -11.01
CA PHE A 159 17.29 8.02 -11.92
C PHE A 159 17.38 9.50 -11.51
N PRO A 160 17.29 10.43 -12.48
CA PRO A 160 17.23 11.86 -12.19
C PRO A 160 16.07 12.19 -11.24
N PRO A 161 16.23 13.23 -10.38
CA PRO A 161 15.28 13.54 -9.31
C PRO A 161 13.80 13.55 -9.70
N TYR A 162 13.46 14.28 -10.76
CA TYR A 162 12.08 14.37 -11.20
C TYR A 162 11.51 13.03 -11.67
N LYS A 163 12.29 12.28 -12.47
CA LYS A 163 11.92 10.94 -12.96
C LYS A 163 11.80 9.95 -11.80
N ALA A 164 12.68 10.02 -10.81
CA ALA A 164 12.60 9.17 -9.63
C ALA A 164 11.26 9.35 -8.90
N ILE A 165 10.80 10.58 -8.67
CA ILE A 165 9.50 10.84 -8.03
C ILE A 165 8.33 10.35 -8.90
N GLN A 166 8.38 10.59 -10.23
CA GLN A 166 7.37 10.08 -11.16
C GLN A 166 7.25 8.55 -11.08
N LEU A 167 8.38 7.84 -11.18
CA LEU A 167 8.41 6.38 -11.06
C LEU A 167 7.94 5.92 -9.67
N SER A 168 8.40 6.57 -8.60
CA SER A 168 7.98 6.27 -7.24
C SER A 168 6.48 6.42 -7.02
N SER A 169 5.81 7.32 -7.75
CA SER A 169 4.35 7.48 -7.69
C SER A 169 3.58 6.31 -8.31
N LEU A 170 4.19 5.59 -9.25
CA LEU A 170 3.57 4.49 -10.00
C LEU A 170 3.93 3.11 -9.44
N LEU A 171 5.16 2.92 -8.97
CA LEU A 171 5.77 1.61 -8.75
C LEU A 171 5.70 1.11 -7.29
N ARG A 172 4.72 1.60 -6.53
CA ARG A 172 4.58 1.26 -5.09
C ARG A 172 4.01 -0.13 -4.83
N ASP A 173 3.33 -0.72 -5.81
CA ASP A 173 2.85 -2.10 -5.75
C ASP A 173 4.00 -3.06 -6.10
N PRO A 174 4.52 -3.88 -5.16
CA PRO A 174 5.73 -4.68 -5.43
C PRO A 174 5.63 -5.61 -6.64
N TRP A 175 4.42 -6.05 -6.98
CA TRP A 175 4.22 -7.01 -8.06
C TRP A 175 4.49 -6.44 -9.45
N ILE A 176 4.36 -5.13 -9.66
CA ILE A 176 4.56 -4.53 -10.98
C ILE A 176 6.04 -4.50 -11.37
N LEU A 177 6.94 -4.57 -10.39
CA LEU A 177 8.39 -4.45 -10.57
C LEU A 177 8.98 -5.60 -11.42
N GLU A 178 8.30 -6.73 -11.54
CA GLU A 178 8.68 -7.85 -12.42
C GLU A 178 8.30 -7.63 -13.89
N PHE A 179 7.41 -6.67 -14.17
CA PHE A 179 6.79 -6.50 -15.50
C PHE A 179 7.16 -5.19 -16.17
N ILE A 180 7.97 -4.35 -15.53
CA ILE A 180 8.31 -3.01 -16.00
C ILE A 180 9.81 -2.82 -16.11
N ASP A 181 10.26 -2.07 -17.12
CA ASP A 181 11.61 -1.53 -17.24
C ASP A 181 11.59 -0.01 -16.97
N PRO A 182 12.07 0.45 -15.80
CA PRO A 182 12.03 1.85 -15.40
C PRO A 182 13.07 2.71 -16.15
N LYS A 183 13.97 2.10 -16.94
CA LYS A 183 14.96 2.84 -17.74
C LYS A 183 14.32 3.57 -18.91
N GLY A 184 13.23 3.04 -19.46
CA GLY A 184 12.43 3.68 -20.51
C GLY A 184 11.85 5.03 -20.09
N SER A 185 11.31 5.77 -21.05
CA SER A 185 10.48 6.96 -20.83
C SER A 185 9.29 6.67 -19.92
N ILE A 186 8.68 7.71 -19.35
CA ILE A 186 7.50 7.54 -18.49
C ILE A 186 6.33 6.96 -19.30
N GLU A 187 6.23 7.36 -20.56
CA GLU A 187 5.31 6.85 -21.57
C GLU A 187 5.45 5.33 -21.73
N GLU A 188 6.67 4.84 -21.99
CA GLU A 188 6.95 3.39 -22.12
C GLU A 188 6.63 2.63 -20.83
N VAL A 189 6.95 3.20 -19.66
CA VAL A 189 6.62 2.60 -18.36
C VAL A 189 5.10 2.49 -18.18
N LEU A 190 4.35 3.53 -18.55
CA LEU A 190 2.89 3.50 -18.48
C LEU A 190 2.28 2.48 -19.43
N GLU A 191 2.82 2.31 -20.64
CA GLU A 191 2.37 1.27 -21.56
C GLU A 191 2.55 -0.14 -20.99
N GLN A 192 3.71 -0.41 -20.40
CA GLN A 192 3.99 -1.68 -19.73
C GLN A 192 3.06 -1.90 -18.54
N ILE A 193 2.80 -0.85 -17.75
CA ILE A 193 1.81 -0.87 -16.66
C ILE A 193 0.43 -1.21 -17.20
N ILE A 194 -0.04 -0.53 -18.25
CA ILE A 194 -1.36 -0.75 -18.86
C ILE A 194 -1.51 -2.21 -19.30
N GLN A 195 -0.49 -2.75 -19.97
CA GLN A 195 -0.49 -4.16 -20.39
C GLN A 195 -0.55 -5.11 -19.19
N ALA A 196 0.24 -4.86 -18.14
CA ALA A 196 0.28 -5.70 -16.95
C ALA A 196 -1.04 -5.65 -16.16
N ILE A 197 -1.61 -4.46 -15.92
CA ILE A 197 -2.85 -4.33 -15.14
C ILE A 197 -4.06 -4.89 -15.87
N LYS A 198 -4.10 -4.87 -17.20
CA LYS A 198 -5.21 -5.40 -18.00
C LYS A 198 -5.56 -6.84 -17.64
N TYR A 199 -4.53 -7.67 -17.49
CA TYR A 199 -4.68 -9.11 -17.25
C TYR A 199 -4.65 -9.48 -15.77
N ASN A 200 -3.99 -8.68 -14.93
CA ASN A 200 -3.72 -9.06 -13.54
C ASN A 200 -4.60 -8.34 -12.51
N ALA A 201 -5.03 -7.09 -12.76
CA ALA A 201 -5.66 -6.27 -11.71
C ALA A 201 -6.95 -6.91 -11.14
N ARG A 202 -7.88 -7.34 -12.02
CA ARG A 202 -9.13 -7.98 -11.59
C ARG A 202 -8.88 -9.28 -10.81
N SER A 203 -7.97 -10.12 -11.28
CA SER A 203 -7.59 -11.36 -10.61
C SER A 203 -6.97 -11.10 -9.24
N LEU A 204 -6.08 -10.12 -9.13
CA LEU A 204 -5.49 -9.72 -7.85
C LEU A 204 -6.54 -9.21 -6.86
N VAL A 205 -7.49 -8.40 -7.31
CA VAL A 205 -8.62 -7.97 -6.47
C VAL A 205 -9.46 -9.18 -6.05
N GLY A 206 -9.81 -10.07 -6.97
CA GLY A 206 -10.57 -11.29 -6.67
C GLY A 206 -9.89 -12.18 -5.63
N GLU A 207 -8.57 -12.33 -5.72
CA GLU A 207 -7.78 -13.08 -4.72
C GLU A 207 -7.85 -12.44 -3.33
N VAL A 208 -7.82 -11.12 -3.23
CA VAL A 208 -7.95 -10.40 -1.96
C VAL A 208 -9.33 -10.58 -1.34
N PHE A 209 -10.38 -10.60 -2.17
CA PHE A 209 -11.73 -10.90 -1.72
C PHE A 209 -11.83 -12.35 -1.20
N GLN A 210 -11.26 -13.31 -1.92
CA GLN A 210 -11.27 -14.72 -1.52
C GLN A 210 -10.53 -14.95 -0.19
N GLU A 211 -9.40 -14.27 0.04
CA GLU A 211 -8.63 -14.33 1.30
C GLU A 211 -9.38 -13.75 2.51
N GLU A 212 -10.45 -13.02 2.26
CA GLU A 212 -11.30 -12.35 3.25
C GLU A 212 -12.68 -13.02 3.36
N ASP A 213 -12.81 -14.23 2.81
CA ASP A 213 -14.05 -15.03 2.72
C ASP A 213 -15.21 -14.22 2.10
N LYS A 214 -14.90 -13.39 1.10
CA LYS A 214 -15.84 -12.54 0.38
C LYS A 214 -15.81 -12.83 -1.12
N GLU A 215 -16.91 -12.50 -1.79
CA GLU A 215 -17.02 -12.56 -3.24
C GLU A 215 -16.91 -11.15 -3.84
N LEU A 216 -16.13 -11.02 -4.92
CA LEU A 216 -16.08 -9.82 -5.74
C LEU A 216 -17.35 -9.74 -6.59
N THR A 217 -18.39 -9.11 -6.04
CA THR A 217 -19.67 -8.92 -6.73
C THR A 217 -19.64 -7.74 -7.71
N GLU A 218 -20.58 -7.72 -8.67
CA GLU A 218 -20.78 -6.59 -9.59
C GLU A 218 -20.92 -5.24 -8.87
N ARG A 219 -21.51 -5.23 -7.66
CA ARG A 219 -21.63 -4.02 -6.84
C ARG A 219 -20.28 -3.50 -6.38
N TYR A 220 -19.36 -4.39 -5.98
CA TYR A 220 -18.00 -3.97 -5.64
C TYR A 220 -17.25 -3.47 -6.86
N GLU A 221 -17.39 -4.14 -8.01
CA GLU A 221 -16.78 -3.68 -9.27
C GLU A 221 -17.31 -2.30 -9.68
N ALA A 222 -18.62 -2.06 -9.61
CA ALA A 222 -19.22 -0.77 -9.90
C ALA A 222 -18.75 0.34 -8.94
N ILE A 223 -18.58 0.02 -7.65
CA ILE A 223 -18.04 0.95 -6.65
C ILE A 223 -16.56 1.26 -6.94
N LEU A 224 -15.76 0.27 -7.31
CA LEU A 224 -14.34 0.49 -7.67
C LEU A 224 -14.23 1.34 -8.93
N ARG A 225 -15.06 1.11 -9.95
CA ARG A 225 -15.17 1.99 -11.13
C ARG A 225 -15.53 3.43 -10.74
N ALA A 226 -16.53 3.60 -9.88
CA ALA A 226 -16.92 4.92 -9.38
C ALA A 226 -15.75 5.64 -8.68
N LEU A 227 -15.02 4.93 -7.80
CA LEU A 227 -13.85 5.48 -7.11
C LEU A 227 -12.74 5.85 -8.11
N GLY A 228 -12.43 5.00 -9.08
CA GLY A 228 -11.42 5.26 -10.13
C GLY A 228 -11.76 6.47 -11.00
N ASP A 229 -13.05 6.68 -11.25
CA ASP A 229 -13.58 7.87 -11.95
C ASP A 229 -13.64 9.14 -11.06
N GLY A 230 -13.19 9.06 -9.80
CA GLY A 230 -13.04 10.21 -8.90
C GLY A 230 -14.24 10.48 -7.98
N CYS A 231 -15.21 9.57 -7.88
CA CYS A 231 -16.30 9.67 -6.92
C CYS A 231 -15.82 9.40 -5.49
N ASN A 232 -15.35 10.44 -4.80
CA ASN A 232 -14.63 10.24 -3.52
C ASN A 232 -15.53 10.25 -2.27
N THR A 233 -16.85 10.37 -2.42
CA THR A 233 -17.81 10.34 -1.29
C THR A 233 -18.89 9.27 -1.49
N PRO A 234 -19.47 8.72 -0.41
CA PRO A 234 -20.53 7.71 -0.53
C PRO A 234 -21.74 8.18 -1.33
N SER A 235 -22.03 9.48 -1.35
CA SER A 235 -23.12 10.07 -2.12
C SER A 235 -22.80 10.13 -3.61
N GLN A 236 -21.58 10.51 -3.98
CA GLN A 236 -21.15 10.49 -5.39
C GLN A 236 -21.15 9.06 -5.94
N VAL A 237 -20.59 8.11 -5.17
CA VAL A 237 -20.57 6.69 -5.57
C VAL A 237 -21.99 6.14 -5.71
N ALA A 238 -22.89 6.44 -4.77
CA ALA A 238 -24.30 6.01 -4.85
C ALA A 238 -24.96 6.49 -6.15
N ASN A 239 -24.76 7.76 -6.50
CA ASN A 239 -25.31 8.35 -7.73
C ASN A 239 -24.72 7.67 -8.98
N TYR A 240 -23.40 7.50 -9.03
CA TYR A 240 -22.70 6.84 -10.13
C TYR A 240 -23.18 5.39 -10.35
N VAL A 241 -23.25 4.61 -9.27
CA VAL A 241 -23.67 3.21 -9.36
C VAL A 241 -25.14 3.08 -9.74
N SER A 242 -26.00 4.00 -9.24
CA SER A 242 -27.43 3.99 -9.57
C SER A 242 -27.73 4.35 -11.03
N SER A 243 -26.80 5.01 -11.74
CA SER A 243 -26.94 5.21 -13.19
C SER A 243 -26.53 4.00 -14.03
N LEU A 244 -25.78 3.05 -13.45
CA LEU A 244 -25.29 1.86 -14.15
C LEU A 244 -26.10 0.60 -13.85
N LEU A 245 -26.61 0.48 -12.61
CA LEU A 245 -27.34 -0.71 -12.16
C LEU A 245 -28.85 -0.48 -12.21
N THR A 246 -29.59 -1.57 -12.46
CA THR A 246 -31.06 -1.58 -12.44
C THR A 246 -31.65 -1.33 -11.06
N THR A 247 -30.88 -1.56 -9.99
CA THR A 247 -31.30 -1.34 -8.60
C THR A 247 -30.53 -0.16 -7.99
N PRO A 248 -31.21 0.91 -7.54
CA PRO A 248 -30.55 2.06 -6.97
C PRO A 248 -29.88 1.70 -5.64
N LEU A 249 -28.71 2.28 -5.39
CA LEU A 249 -27.90 1.98 -4.21
C LEU A 249 -27.83 3.22 -3.31
N LYS A 250 -28.24 3.11 -2.05
CA LYS A 250 -28.26 4.26 -1.13
C LYS A 250 -26.86 4.52 -0.57
N SER A 251 -26.57 5.77 -0.21
CA SER A 251 -25.27 6.13 0.37
C SER A 251 -24.93 5.37 1.67
N GLN A 252 -25.93 4.88 2.40
CA GLN A 252 -25.71 4.04 3.58
C GLN A 252 -25.17 2.65 3.20
N ASP A 253 -25.70 2.06 2.14
CA ASP A 253 -25.24 0.78 1.61
C ASP A 253 -23.81 0.91 1.07
N VAL A 254 -23.53 1.97 0.31
CA VAL A 254 -22.18 2.29 -0.19
C VAL A 254 -21.15 2.32 0.94
N LYS A 255 -21.49 2.93 2.09
CA LYS A 255 -20.54 3.01 3.22
C LYS A 255 -20.10 1.63 3.70
N LYS A 256 -20.98 0.62 3.68
CA LYS A 256 -20.63 -0.76 4.05
C LYS A 256 -19.64 -1.36 3.06
N TYR A 257 -19.90 -1.22 1.75
CA TYR A 257 -19.00 -1.70 0.70
C TYR A 257 -17.63 -1.00 0.76
N ILE A 258 -17.61 0.32 0.86
CA ILE A 258 -16.35 1.09 0.98
C ILE A 258 -15.61 0.70 2.26
N SER A 259 -16.31 0.52 3.39
CA SER A 259 -15.66 0.07 4.64
C SER A 259 -14.97 -1.27 4.44
N ASN A 260 -15.61 -2.22 3.76
CA ASN A 260 -14.99 -3.50 3.42
C ASN A 260 -13.74 -3.29 2.54
N LEU A 261 -13.82 -2.46 1.49
CA LEU A 261 -12.66 -2.17 0.63
C LEU A 261 -11.50 -1.52 1.39
N VAL A 262 -11.79 -0.66 2.36
CA VAL A 262 -10.78 -0.04 3.23
C VAL A 262 -10.15 -1.08 4.17
N GLU A 263 -10.96 -1.95 4.77
CA GLU A 263 -10.45 -3.03 5.62
C GLU A 263 -9.54 -3.99 4.85
N MET A 264 -9.88 -4.31 3.61
CA MET A 264 -9.09 -5.19 2.74
C MET A 264 -7.84 -4.51 2.14
N GLY A 265 -7.61 -3.22 2.43
CA GLY A 265 -6.48 -2.45 1.87
C GLY A 265 -6.58 -2.27 0.35
N ILE A 266 -7.80 -2.20 -0.20
CA ILE A 266 -8.05 -1.87 -1.62
C ILE A 266 -8.30 -0.37 -1.75
N ALA A 267 -9.03 0.20 -0.80
CA ALA A 267 -9.30 1.63 -0.72
C ALA A 267 -8.65 2.23 0.54
N GLU A 268 -8.44 3.54 0.52
CA GLU A 268 -8.05 4.30 1.71
C GLU A 268 -9.13 5.30 2.09
N LYS A 269 -9.10 5.72 3.35
CA LYS A 269 -10.04 6.68 3.93
C LYS A 269 -9.26 7.88 4.45
N ILE A 270 -9.56 9.07 3.93
CA ILE A 270 -8.87 10.30 4.27
C ILE A 270 -9.82 11.22 5.00
N LYS A 271 -9.39 11.73 6.15
CA LYS A 271 -10.21 12.62 6.97
C LYS A 271 -10.25 14.03 6.38
N ILE A 272 -11.41 14.67 6.49
CA ILE A 272 -11.54 16.09 6.17
C ILE A 272 -11.17 16.92 7.40
N TYR A 273 -10.20 17.81 7.23
CA TYR A 273 -9.70 18.66 8.31
C TYR A 273 -10.84 19.46 8.96
N GLY A 274 -10.87 19.45 10.29
CA GLY A 274 -11.90 20.13 11.09
C GLY A 274 -13.31 19.53 11.00
N LYS A 275 -13.53 18.42 10.27
CA LYS A 275 -14.86 17.82 10.08
C LYS A 275 -14.90 16.34 10.46
N LYS A 276 -16.06 15.86 10.90
CA LYS A 276 -16.35 14.42 11.09
C LYS A 276 -16.74 13.75 9.75
N ARG A 277 -16.04 14.09 8.66
CA ARG A 277 -16.29 13.58 7.30
C ARG A 277 -15.01 13.00 6.73
N HIS A 278 -15.17 12.10 5.77
CA HIS A 278 -14.06 11.45 5.09
C HIS A 278 -14.35 11.40 3.59
N ILE A 279 -13.27 11.31 2.83
CA ILE A 279 -13.29 10.92 1.43
C ILE A 279 -12.57 9.57 1.28
N TYR A 280 -12.80 8.92 0.16
CA TYR A 280 -12.33 7.58 -0.13
C TYR A 280 -11.74 7.54 -1.54
N ARG A 281 -10.67 6.77 -1.72
CA ARG A 281 -10.05 6.53 -3.03
C ARG A 281 -9.43 5.14 -3.06
N ILE A 282 -9.14 4.63 -4.25
CA ILE A 282 -8.36 3.40 -4.39
C ILE A 282 -6.92 3.68 -3.92
N GLU A 283 -6.37 2.79 -3.10
CA GLU A 283 -5.07 3.00 -2.47
C GLU A 283 -3.90 2.81 -3.46
N SER A 284 -4.04 1.84 -4.36
CA SER A 284 -3.04 1.47 -5.36
C SER A 284 -3.21 2.33 -6.63
N PRO A 285 -2.15 3.00 -7.11
CA PRO A 285 -2.21 3.76 -8.37
C PRO A 285 -2.50 2.85 -9.57
N LEU A 286 -2.06 1.59 -9.52
CA LEU A 286 -2.28 0.61 -10.59
C LEU A 286 -3.74 0.17 -10.65
N LEU A 287 -4.36 -0.10 -9.49
CA LEU A 287 -5.77 -0.45 -9.42
C LEU A 287 -6.65 0.76 -9.76
N ASP A 288 -6.27 1.97 -9.32
CA ASP A 288 -6.97 3.20 -9.72
C ASP A 288 -6.94 3.38 -11.23
N LEU A 289 -5.77 3.24 -11.86
CA LEU A 289 -5.63 3.38 -13.31
C LEU A 289 -6.46 2.33 -14.05
N PHE A 290 -6.44 1.07 -13.60
CA PHE A 290 -7.27 0.01 -14.18
C PHE A 290 -8.76 0.39 -14.14
N HIS A 291 -9.26 0.77 -12.97
CA HIS A 291 -10.68 1.10 -12.79
C HIS A 291 -11.08 2.40 -13.47
N TYR A 292 -10.18 3.37 -13.56
CA TYR A 292 -10.37 4.61 -14.32
C TYR A 292 -10.53 4.33 -15.83
N LEU A 293 -9.60 3.57 -16.40
CA LEU A 293 -9.65 3.21 -17.82
C LEU A 293 -10.88 2.34 -18.11
N ASP A 294 -11.23 1.43 -17.21
CA ASP A 294 -12.38 0.56 -17.36
C ASP A 294 -13.72 1.31 -17.24
N ALA A 295 -13.83 2.24 -16.29
CA ALA A 295 -15.00 3.10 -16.11
C ALA A 295 -15.30 3.97 -17.34
N LYS A 296 -14.26 4.53 -17.97
CA LYS A 296 -14.43 5.48 -19.08
C LYS A 296 -14.46 4.83 -20.45
N TYR A 297 -13.77 3.69 -20.61
CA TYR A 297 -13.50 3.11 -21.92
C TYR A 297 -13.77 1.61 -22.00
N GLY A 298 -14.34 0.97 -20.97
CA GLY A 298 -14.55 -0.49 -20.98
C GLY A 298 -13.26 -1.28 -21.19
N PHE A 299 -12.14 -0.76 -20.67
CA PHE A 299 -10.77 -1.26 -20.86
C PHE A 299 -10.58 -2.76 -20.67
N TYR A 300 -11.33 -3.36 -19.73
CA TYR A 300 -11.24 -4.79 -19.47
C TYR A 300 -11.78 -5.63 -20.63
N GLU A 301 -12.88 -5.20 -21.24
CA GLU A 301 -13.60 -5.95 -22.27
C GLU A 301 -13.18 -5.54 -23.69
N MET A 302 -12.87 -4.26 -23.89
CA MET A 302 -12.56 -3.70 -25.20
C MET A 302 -11.07 -3.78 -25.53
N LYS A 303 -10.77 -4.04 -26.81
CA LYS A 303 -9.41 -3.89 -27.36
C LYS A 303 -9.25 -2.46 -27.86
N LEU A 304 -8.54 -1.66 -27.08
CA LEU A 304 -8.27 -0.24 -27.37
C LEU A 304 -6.82 -0.06 -27.83
N PRO A 305 -6.53 0.93 -28.69
CA PRO A 305 -5.17 1.30 -29.06
C PRO A 305 -4.35 1.69 -27.83
N ILE A 306 -3.09 1.24 -27.77
CA ILE A 306 -2.23 1.48 -26.61
C ILE A 306 -1.89 2.97 -26.47
N GLU A 307 -1.79 3.70 -27.58
CA GLU A 307 -1.51 5.13 -27.62
C GLU A 307 -2.63 5.93 -26.94
N LEU A 308 -3.89 5.60 -27.23
CA LEU A 308 -5.05 6.22 -26.59
C LEU A 308 -5.02 5.98 -25.08
N LEU A 309 -4.75 4.74 -24.66
CA LEU A 309 -4.70 4.36 -23.24
C LEU A 309 -3.55 5.05 -22.52
N ARG A 310 -2.38 5.14 -23.16
CA ARG A 310 -1.22 5.86 -22.64
C ARG A 310 -1.54 7.33 -22.44
N ASP A 311 -2.15 8.00 -23.41
CA ASP A 311 -2.49 9.42 -23.30
C ASP A 311 -3.45 9.65 -22.11
N LYS A 312 -4.40 8.73 -21.89
CA LYS A 312 -5.29 8.78 -20.71
C LYS A 312 -4.62 8.43 -19.39
N ALA A 313 -3.60 7.59 -19.41
CA ALA A 313 -2.77 7.35 -18.23
C ALA A 313 -1.88 8.57 -17.91
N MET A 314 -1.38 9.26 -18.94
CA MET A 314 -0.63 10.51 -18.80
C MET A 314 -1.51 11.62 -18.20
N ASP A 315 -2.79 11.73 -18.59
CA ASP A 315 -3.75 12.64 -17.97
C ASP A 315 -3.94 12.35 -16.46
N LYS A 316 -3.77 11.09 -16.03
CA LYS A 316 -3.92 10.66 -14.63
C LYS A 316 -2.64 10.79 -13.79
N LEU A 317 -1.47 10.77 -14.42
CA LEU A 317 -0.17 10.79 -13.74
C LEU A 317 0.01 11.97 -12.76
N PRO A 318 -0.41 13.22 -13.07
CA PRO A 318 -0.32 14.33 -12.11
C PRO A 318 -1.00 14.04 -10.77
N PHE A 319 -2.13 13.34 -10.76
CA PHE A 319 -2.85 12.99 -9.54
C PHE A 319 -2.11 11.94 -8.70
N TYR A 320 -1.46 10.97 -9.36
CA TYR A 320 -0.62 9.98 -8.65
C TYR A 320 0.63 10.64 -8.08
N TYR A 321 1.23 11.56 -8.84
CA TYR A 321 2.37 12.36 -8.39
C TYR A 321 2.01 13.23 -7.17
N GLU A 322 0.91 13.99 -7.23
CA GLU A 322 0.39 14.78 -6.10
C GLU A 322 0.22 13.91 -4.85
N ASN A 323 -0.53 12.82 -4.99
CA ASN A 323 -0.82 11.91 -3.88
C ASN A 323 0.44 11.30 -3.29
N PHE A 324 1.42 10.97 -4.13
CA PHE A 324 2.72 10.47 -3.71
C PHE A 324 3.48 11.51 -2.89
N VAL A 325 3.61 12.73 -3.41
CA VAL A 325 4.32 13.84 -2.76
C VAL A 325 3.70 14.17 -1.41
N VAL A 326 2.37 14.27 -1.33
CA VAL A 326 1.68 14.53 -0.05
C VAL A 326 1.95 13.43 0.97
N LYS A 327 1.94 12.16 0.55
CA LYS A 327 2.28 11.03 1.44
C LYS A 327 3.75 11.06 1.85
N LEU A 328 4.67 11.40 0.93
CA LEU A 328 6.10 11.55 1.21
C LEU A 328 6.35 12.60 2.31
N PHE A 329 5.79 13.81 2.16
CA PHE A 329 5.92 14.85 3.19
C PHE A 329 5.24 14.46 4.51
N SER A 330 4.16 13.69 4.46
CA SER A 330 3.53 13.17 5.68
C SER A 330 4.47 12.23 6.46
N GLU A 331 5.28 11.44 5.76
CA GLU A 331 6.29 10.57 6.39
C GLU A 331 7.46 11.39 6.93
N ILE A 332 8.04 12.30 6.12
CA ILE A 332 9.15 13.18 6.52
C ILE A 332 8.78 13.98 7.77
N LEU A 333 7.54 14.47 7.85
CA LEU A 333 7.06 15.30 8.94
C LEU A 333 6.34 14.52 10.04
N GLY A 334 6.25 13.19 9.98
CA GLY A 334 5.52 12.37 10.96
C GLY A 334 4.11 12.89 11.23
N CYS A 335 3.32 13.07 10.17
CA CYS A 335 1.97 13.64 10.18
C CYS A 335 0.96 12.71 9.52
N GLU A 336 -0.31 12.85 9.91
CA GLU A 336 -1.44 12.28 9.19
C GLU A 336 -1.84 13.17 8.01
N VAL A 337 -2.17 12.56 6.87
CA VAL A 337 -2.74 13.26 5.71
C VAL A 337 -4.24 13.47 5.90
N GLN A 338 -4.67 14.71 5.72
CA GLN A 338 -6.07 15.14 5.66
C GLN A 338 -6.31 15.96 4.39
N LYS A 339 -7.57 16.21 4.05
CA LYS A 339 -7.97 17.06 2.93
C LYS A 339 -8.93 18.16 3.39
N THR A 340 -9.11 19.18 2.57
CA THR A 340 -10.06 20.28 2.76
C THR A 340 -10.90 20.47 1.50
N PHE A 341 -12.10 21.03 1.65
CA PHE A 341 -12.94 21.37 0.49
C PHE A 341 -12.83 22.84 0.09
N LYS A 342 -12.64 23.74 1.07
CA LYS A 342 -12.52 25.19 0.86
C LYS A 342 -11.65 25.81 1.98
N PRO A 343 -10.53 26.49 1.64
CA PRO A 343 -9.79 26.30 0.39
C PRO A 343 -9.42 24.82 0.21
N GLU A 344 -9.35 24.35 -1.04
CA GLU A 344 -8.98 22.96 -1.37
C GLU A 344 -7.46 22.86 -1.50
N PHE A 345 -6.77 22.13 -0.64
CA PHE A 345 -5.32 21.88 -0.79
C PHE A 345 -5.07 20.44 -1.22
N ASP A 346 -3.94 20.24 -1.90
CA ASP A 346 -3.48 18.91 -2.30
C ASP A 346 -3.12 18.07 -1.07
N GLY A 347 -2.53 18.69 -0.04
CA GLY A 347 -2.27 18.03 1.23
C GLY A 347 -2.53 18.94 2.43
N VAL A 348 -3.13 18.37 3.48
CA VAL A 348 -3.17 18.99 4.81
C VAL A 348 -2.54 18.03 5.80
N LEU A 349 -1.42 18.41 6.39
CA LEU A 349 -0.65 17.57 7.30
C LEU A 349 -0.93 17.94 8.76
N VAL A 350 -1.35 16.95 9.54
CA VAL A 350 -1.79 17.15 10.92
C VAL A 350 -1.04 16.18 11.83
N ARG A 351 -0.53 16.67 12.96
CA ARG A 351 0.02 15.84 14.04
C ARG A 351 -0.92 15.91 15.24
N GLY A 352 -1.69 14.84 15.46
CA GLY A 352 -2.78 14.81 16.45
C GLY A 352 -3.88 15.83 16.12
N LYS A 353 -3.94 16.94 16.85
CA LYS A 353 -4.87 18.06 16.57
C LYS A 353 -4.18 19.28 15.96
N ARG A 354 -2.85 19.29 15.90
CA ARG A 354 -2.07 20.44 15.42
C ARG A 354 -1.93 20.37 13.90
N LEU A 355 -2.37 21.42 13.21
CA LEU A 355 -2.05 21.65 11.81
C LEU A 355 -0.55 21.96 11.67
N VAL A 356 0.16 21.18 10.86
CA VAL A 356 1.62 21.28 10.68
C VAL A 356 1.95 21.96 9.36
N ALA A 357 1.33 21.52 8.27
CA ALA A 357 1.58 22.07 6.94
C ALA A 357 0.34 21.97 6.04
N VAL A 358 0.28 22.85 5.04
CA VAL A 358 -0.56 22.70 3.85
C VAL A 358 0.36 22.61 2.63
N ILE A 359 -0.03 21.78 1.67
CA ILE A 359 0.78 21.43 0.50
C ILE A 359 -0.02 21.72 -0.78
N GLU A 360 0.62 22.38 -1.74
CA GLU A 360 0.21 22.45 -3.14
C GLU A 360 1.30 21.77 -4.00
N VAL A 361 0.90 20.93 -4.94
CA VAL A 361 1.78 20.19 -5.83
C VAL A 361 1.44 20.54 -7.27
N LYS A 362 2.41 21.14 -7.97
CA LYS A 362 2.33 21.39 -9.40
C LYS A 362 3.15 20.36 -10.15
N TYR A 363 2.48 19.59 -11.00
CA TYR A 363 3.17 18.71 -11.94
C TYR A 363 3.76 19.54 -13.08
N GLY A 364 5.10 19.70 -13.10
CA GLY A 364 5.81 20.60 -14.01
C GLY A 364 6.23 21.91 -13.35
N VAL A 365 6.29 23.00 -14.12
CA VAL A 365 6.83 24.29 -13.67
C VAL A 365 5.76 25.12 -12.95
N ALA A 366 6.11 25.74 -11.82
CA ALA A 366 5.30 26.74 -11.15
C ALA A 366 5.89 28.14 -11.34
N ASN A 367 5.06 29.06 -11.81
CA ASN A 367 5.45 30.46 -12.01
C ASN A 367 5.04 31.32 -10.79
N ARG A 368 5.51 32.57 -10.75
CA ARG A 368 5.22 33.51 -9.67
C ARG A 368 3.73 33.73 -9.39
N ASN A 369 2.86 33.65 -10.41
CA ASN A 369 1.42 33.76 -10.22
C ASN A 369 0.84 32.52 -9.51
N ASP A 370 1.35 31.32 -9.79
CA ASP A 370 0.97 30.11 -9.06
C ASP A 370 1.34 30.23 -7.58
N LEU A 371 2.56 30.68 -7.29
CA LEU A 371 3.04 30.90 -5.92
C LEU A 371 2.19 31.94 -5.19
N ALA A 372 1.92 33.09 -5.82
CA ALA A 372 1.09 34.13 -5.24
C ALA A 372 -0.35 33.66 -4.97
N ARG A 373 -0.94 32.87 -5.88
CA ARG A 373 -2.28 32.27 -5.69
C ARG A 373 -2.29 31.30 -4.51
N PHE A 374 -1.29 30.43 -4.41
CA PHE A 374 -1.18 29.52 -3.27
C PHE A 374 -1.00 30.30 -1.96
N LEU A 375 -0.13 31.31 -1.93
CA LEU A 375 0.06 32.16 -0.76
C LEU A 375 -1.25 32.83 -0.32
N ALA A 376 -2.01 33.42 -1.25
CA ALA A 376 -3.31 34.02 -0.96
C ALA A 376 -4.35 32.98 -0.48
N LYS A 377 -4.37 31.79 -1.06
CA LYS A 377 -5.24 30.67 -0.67
C LYS A 377 -4.97 30.18 0.76
N THR A 378 -3.75 30.35 1.24
CA THR A 378 -3.34 30.04 2.63
C THR A 378 -3.56 31.19 3.62
N ASP A 379 -4.25 32.27 3.23
CA ASP A 379 -4.54 33.37 4.15
C ASP A 379 -5.33 32.88 5.38
N GLY A 380 -4.90 33.33 6.57
CA GLY A 380 -5.42 32.84 7.85
C GLY A 380 -4.93 31.45 8.30
N TRP A 381 -4.17 30.71 7.49
CA TRP A 381 -3.62 29.40 7.87
C TRP A 381 -2.24 29.55 8.52
N LYS A 382 -2.19 29.36 9.85
CA LYS A 382 -0.96 29.42 10.66
C LYS A 382 -0.22 28.08 10.67
N CYS A 383 0.44 27.75 9.57
CA CYS A 383 1.22 26.52 9.41
C CYS A 383 2.31 26.70 8.34
N ARG A 384 3.16 25.68 8.15
CA ARG A 384 4.09 25.62 7.01
C ARG A 384 3.30 25.61 5.70
N LYS A 385 3.80 26.31 4.68
CA LYS A 385 3.18 26.43 3.36
C LYS A 385 4.14 25.86 2.35
N ILE A 386 3.90 24.62 1.93
CA ILE A 386 4.83 23.86 1.12
C ILE A 386 4.30 23.86 -0.32
N LEU A 387 5.09 24.38 -1.26
CA LEU A 387 4.80 24.27 -2.69
C LEU A 387 5.83 23.35 -3.33
N VAL A 388 5.34 22.34 -4.05
CA VAL A 388 6.19 21.37 -4.75
C VAL A 388 5.98 21.54 -6.25
N ALA A 389 7.06 21.69 -7.00
CA ALA A 389 7.03 21.76 -8.46
C ALA A 389 8.32 21.20 -9.04
N LYS A 390 8.34 20.83 -10.33
CA LYS A 390 9.58 20.45 -11.02
C LYS A 390 10.60 21.59 -10.97
N GLU A 391 10.13 22.79 -11.27
CA GLU A 391 10.90 24.03 -11.26
C GLU A 391 9.98 25.13 -10.72
N ALA A 392 10.52 26.01 -9.88
CA ALA A 392 9.80 27.14 -9.32
C ALA A 392 10.78 28.23 -8.86
N GLU A 393 10.33 29.48 -8.91
CA GLU A 393 11.04 30.58 -8.24
C GLU A 393 10.97 30.42 -6.72
N GLU A 394 11.97 30.93 -6.00
CA GLU A 394 11.87 31.05 -4.54
C GLU A 394 10.90 32.18 -4.17
N MET A 395 10.23 32.03 -3.03
CA MET A 395 9.38 33.05 -2.41
C MET A 395 9.47 32.90 -0.90
N ASP A 396 9.97 33.91 -0.20
CA ASP A 396 10.34 33.83 1.22
C ASP A 396 9.19 33.37 2.13
N GLU A 397 7.95 33.68 1.77
CA GLU A 397 6.75 33.31 2.53
C GLU A 397 6.28 31.87 2.30
N LEU A 398 6.91 31.13 1.38
CA LEU A 398 6.61 29.75 1.00
C LEU A 398 7.85 28.87 1.11
N GLU A 399 7.64 27.61 1.49
CA GLU A 399 8.68 26.59 1.39
C GLU A 399 8.58 25.92 0.02
N VAL A 400 9.43 26.33 -0.91
CA VAL A 400 9.45 25.82 -2.29
C VAL A 400 10.40 24.63 -2.40
N TYR A 401 9.85 23.48 -2.82
CA TYR A 401 10.58 22.23 -2.98
C TYR A 401 10.59 21.78 -4.44
N THR A 402 11.78 21.73 -5.04
CA THR A 402 12.03 21.03 -6.30
C THR A 402 12.40 19.56 -6.03
N PRO A 403 12.37 18.67 -7.04
CA PRO A 403 12.79 17.29 -6.86
C PRO A 403 14.19 17.14 -6.25
N GLU A 404 15.13 17.99 -6.65
CA GLU A 404 16.50 18.04 -6.13
C GLU A 404 16.49 18.36 -4.63
N LYS A 405 15.73 19.38 -4.23
CA LYS A 405 15.58 19.74 -2.81
C LYS A 405 14.95 18.59 -2.02
N ILE A 406 13.92 17.93 -2.55
CA ILE A 406 13.27 16.80 -1.88
C ILE A 406 14.28 15.67 -1.64
N ILE A 407 15.05 15.29 -2.66
CA ILE A 407 16.03 14.21 -2.55
C ILE A 407 17.18 14.58 -1.60
N GLY A 408 17.55 15.86 -1.51
CA GLY A 408 18.52 16.31 -0.51
C GLY A 408 18.07 16.17 0.96
N HIS A 409 16.77 15.91 1.22
CA HIS A 409 16.21 15.77 2.56
C HIS A 409 15.91 14.32 2.98
N ILE A 410 16.05 13.34 2.06
CA ILE A 410 15.80 11.91 2.30
C ILE A 410 17.13 11.16 2.37
#